data_AF-A0A414B8P4-F1
#
_entry.id   AF-A0A414B8P4-F1
#
_cell.length_a   1.000
_cell.length_b   1.000
_cell.length_c   1.000
_cell.angle_alpha   90.00
_cell.angle_beta   90.00
_cell.angle_gamma   90.00
#
_symmetry.space_group_name_H-M   'P 1'
#
loop_
_entity.id
_entity.type
_entity.pdbx_description
1 polymer ?
#
loop_
_entity_poly.entity_id
_entity_poly.type
_entity_poly.pdbx_seq_one_letter_code
_entity_poly.pdbx_strand_id
1 'polypeptide(L)'
;MKKTVRLFILAMILLTLITPMQTSAKSSKTVYYSSSYVGKYYKTETPPKLRKIIFKKNKVITYGSFYLQKKWNTNTYKYCRSKKRVFKITKKTKYYLIDEDEHYRCSLKEFKKYLLNMALYIKVRNGKAVALMISP
;
A
#
# COMPACT_ATOMS: atom_id res chain seq x y z
N MET A 1 25.29 51.07 19.86
CA MET A 1 24.26 50.08 20.29
C MET A 1 23.45 49.43 19.16
N LYS A 2 23.23 50.04 17.98
CA LYS A 2 22.37 49.44 16.92
C LYS A 2 22.97 48.20 16.20
N LYS A 3 24.30 48.07 16.13
CA LYS A 3 24.98 46.95 15.43
C LYS A 3 24.96 45.64 16.22
N THR A 4 25.10 45.68 17.54
CA THR A 4 25.08 44.50 18.42
C THR A 4 23.70 43.86 18.49
N VAL A 5 22.64 44.66 18.49
CA VAL A 5 21.24 44.18 18.46
C VAL A 5 20.94 43.45 17.14
N ARG A 6 21.42 43.96 16.00
CA ARG A 6 21.26 43.31 14.70
C ARG A 6 22.01 41.97 14.62
N LEU A 7 23.20 41.89 15.21
CA LEU A 7 23.98 40.64 15.25
C LEU A 7 23.29 39.57 16.11
N PHE A 8 22.68 39.98 17.23
CA PHE A 8 21.92 39.09 18.10
C PHE A 8 20.65 38.53 17.44
N ILE A 9 19.91 39.38 16.72
CA ILE A 9 18.72 38.95 15.97
C ILE A 9 19.10 37.96 14.85
N LEU A 10 20.21 38.20 14.15
CA LEU A 10 20.69 37.30 13.10
C LEU A 10 21.10 35.93 13.65
N ALA A 11 21.77 35.90 14.81
CA ALA A 11 22.17 34.67 15.48
C ALA A 11 20.98 33.82 15.96
N MET A 12 19.91 34.47 16.44
CA MET A 12 18.68 33.78 16.87
C MET A 12 17.92 33.14 15.69
N ILE A 13 17.88 33.81 14.53
CA ILE A 13 17.27 33.25 13.30
C ILE A 13 18.07 32.02 12.83
N LEU A 14 19.40 32.11 12.86
CA LEU A 14 20.26 30.99 12.46
C LEU A 14 20.08 29.77 13.38
N LEU A 15 19.91 30.00 14.69
CA LEU A 15 19.69 28.93 15.67
C LEU A 15 18.39 28.18 15.42
N THR A 16 17.32 28.87 14.98
CA THR A 16 16.05 28.22 14.63
C THR A 16 16.11 27.38 13.35
N LEU A 17 16.99 27.73 12.41
CA LEU A 17 17.17 27.00 11.14
C LEU A 17 17.98 25.69 11.30
N ILE A 18 18.77 25.56 12.37
CA ILE A 18 19.65 24.41 12.62
C ILE A 18 18.97 23.36 13.50
N THR A 19 17.85 23.69 14.18
CA THR A 19 17.11 22.67 14.92
C THR A 19 16.57 21.62 13.94
N PRO A 20 16.94 20.33 14.09
CA PRO A 20 16.32 19.29 13.29
C PRO A 20 14.84 19.31 13.66
N MET A 21 13.98 19.67 12.70
CA MET A 21 12.53 19.45 12.81
C MET A 21 12.35 18.02 13.30
N GLN A 22 11.96 17.87 14.57
CA GLN A 22 11.51 16.60 15.11
C GLN A 22 10.29 16.24 14.28
N THR A 23 10.51 15.47 13.21
CA THR A 23 9.43 14.87 12.46
C THR A 23 8.78 13.88 13.41
N SER A 24 7.74 14.34 14.10
CA SER A 24 6.77 13.50 14.79
C SER A 24 6.55 12.27 13.93
N ALA A 25 6.95 11.11 14.45
CA ALA A 25 6.85 9.85 13.74
C ALA A 25 5.36 9.60 13.47
N LYS A 26 4.90 10.00 12.27
CA LYS A 26 3.51 9.81 11.84
C LYS A 26 3.15 8.34 12.06
N SER A 27 2.25 8.10 13.00
CA SER A 27 1.60 6.82 13.25
C SER A 27 1.33 6.13 11.92
N SER A 28 2.01 5.00 11.67
CA SER A 28 2.01 4.42 10.33
C SER A 28 0.67 3.74 10.08
N LYS A 29 -0.23 4.43 9.38
CA LYS A 29 -1.56 3.92 9.06
C LYS A 29 -1.41 2.79 8.04
N THR A 30 -1.59 1.56 8.53
CA THR A 30 -1.63 0.36 7.69
C THR A 30 -3.09 0.03 7.40
N VAL A 31 -3.36 -0.30 6.15
CA VAL A 31 -4.65 -0.83 5.70
C VAL A 31 -4.41 -1.96 4.72
N TYR A 32 -5.33 -2.90 4.68
CA TYR A 32 -5.27 -4.05 3.80
C TYR A 32 -6.48 -4.02 2.88
N TYR A 33 -6.23 -4.23 1.60
CA TYR A 33 -7.25 -4.42 0.60
C TYR A 33 -7.25 -5.90 0.21
N SER A 34 -8.41 -6.55 0.22
CA SER A 34 -8.58 -7.90 -0.32
C SER A 34 -9.65 -7.89 -1.42
N SER A 35 -9.40 -8.62 -2.50
CA SER A 35 -10.39 -8.87 -3.54
C SER A 35 -10.34 -10.34 -3.92
N SER A 36 -11.50 -10.91 -4.20
CA SER A 36 -11.60 -12.22 -4.83
C SER A 36 -11.07 -12.16 -6.26
N TYR A 37 -10.76 -13.34 -6.79
CA TYR A 37 -10.31 -13.74 -8.12
C TYR A 37 -10.07 -12.63 -9.15
N VAL A 38 -8.86 -12.64 -9.72
CA VAL A 38 -8.50 -11.87 -10.92
C VAL A 38 -8.89 -12.66 -12.18
N GLY A 39 -10.09 -12.47 -12.73
CA GLY A 39 -10.46 -13.17 -13.96
C GLY A 39 -11.96 -13.20 -14.30
N LYS A 40 -12.27 -13.70 -15.51
CA LYS A 40 -13.63 -13.82 -16.06
C LYS A 40 -14.38 -15.08 -15.57
N TYR A 41 -13.64 -16.06 -15.01
CA TYR A 41 -14.10 -17.45 -14.88
C TYR A 41 -14.74 -17.82 -13.54
N TYR A 42 -14.57 -17.02 -12.49
CA TYR A 42 -15.23 -17.29 -11.20
C TYR A 42 -16.57 -16.54 -11.13
N LYS A 43 -17.65 -17.28 -11.38
CA LYS A 43 -19.05 -16.90 -11.11
C LYS A 43 -19.37 -16.97 -9.61
N THR A 44 -18.49 -16.52 -8.72
CA THR A 44 -18.94 -16.29 -7.34
C THR A 44 -19.85 -15.07 -7.39
N GLU A 45 -21.12 -15.17 -7.01
CA GLU A 45 -22.03 -14.02 -6.99
C GLU A 45 -21.58 -12.96 -5.97
N THR A 46 -20.78 -13.39 -4.99
CA THR A 46 -20.36 -12.63 -3.83
C THR A 46 -19.19 -11.68 -4.11
N PRO A 47 -19.31 -10.37 -3.77
CA PRO A 47 -18.19 -9.42 -3.82
C PRO A 47 -17.13 -9.71 -2.73
N PRO A 48 -15.93 -9.12 -2.82
CA PRO A 48 -15.39 -8.21 -3.86
C PRO A 48 -14.87 -8.91 -5.12
N LYS A 49 -14.85 -8.21 -6.26
CA LYS A 49 -14.41 -8.77 -7.56
C LYS A 49 -13.32 -7.92 -8.22
N LEU A 50 -12.21 -8.54 -8.59
CA LEU A 50 -11.14 -7.88 -9.35
C LEU A 50 -11.29 -8.15 -10.85
N ARG A 51 -11.61 -7.12 -11.63
CA ARG A 51 -11.77 -7.25 -13.08
C ARG A 51 -10.44 -7.20 -13.84
N LYS A 52 -9.53 -6.34 -13.38
CA LYS A 52 -8.26 -6.07 -14.07
C LYS A 52 -7.21 -5.56 -13.11
N ILE A 53 -5.97 -5.95 -13.36
CA ILE A 53 -4.78 -5.45 -12.69
C ILE A 53 -3.68 -5.15 -13.72
N ILE A 54 -3.00 -4.02 -13.56
CA ILE A 54 -1.95 -3.55 -14.46
C ILE A 54 -0.76 -3.12 -13.61
N PHE A 55 0.40 -3.72 -13.88
CA PHE A 55 1.66 -3.33 -13.24
C PHE A 55 2.41 -2.33 -14.11
N LYS A 56 2.83 -1.23 -13.49
CA LYS A 56 3.76 -0.25 -14.04
C LYS A 56 4.96 -0.10 -13.10
N LYS A 57 6.05 0.51 -13.58
CA LYS A 57 7.32 0.65 -12.84
C LYS A 57 7.17 1.13 -11.38
N ASN A 58 6.26 2.06 -11.11
CA ASN A 58 6.07 2.68 -9.79
C ASN A 58 4.63 2.57 -9.24
N LYS A 59 3.75 1.83 -9.92
CA LYS A 59 2.36 1.71 -9.48
C LYS A 59 1.70 0.42 -9.96
N VAL A 60 0.74 -0.04 -9.18
CA VAL A 60 -0.23 -1.06 -9.56
C VAL A 60 -1.59 -0.39 -9.72
N ILE A 61 -2.25 -0.64 -10.84
CA ILE A 61 -3.56 -0.10 -11.15
C ILE A 61 -4.54 -1.25 -11.13
N THR A 62 -5.60 -1.16 -10.33
CA THR A 62 -6.65 -2.17 -10.25
C THR A 62 -7.98 -1.58 -10.69
N TYR A 63 -8.85 -2.44 -11.22
CA TYR A 63 -10.23 -2.14 -11.55
C TYR A 63 -11.09 -3.23 -10.93
N GLY A 64 -11.91 -2.86 -9.95
CA GLY A 64 -12.71 -3.82 -9.19
C GLY A 64 -13.12 -3.30 -7.83
N SER A 65 -13.87 -4.11 -7.11
CA SER A 65 -14.22 -3.87 -5.71
C SER A 65 -13.20 -4.53 -4.78
N PHE A 66 -13.21 -4.12 -3.51
CA PHE A 66 -12.34 -4.66 -2.47
C PHE A 66 -13.10 -4.74 -1.14
N TYR A 67 -12.60 -5.53 -0.20
CA TYR A 67 -12.76 -5.29 1.22
C TYR A 67 -11.57 -4.49 1.73
N LEU A 68 -11.82 -3.59 2.68
CA LEU A 68 -10.81 -2.77 3.34
C LEU A 68 -10.83 -3.07 4.85
N GLN A 69 -9.67 -3.43 5.40
CA GLN A 69 -9.49 -3.71 6.83
C GLN A 69 -8.27 -2.98 7.38
N LYS A 70 -8.30 -2.63 8.68
CA LYS A 70 -7.18 -1.96 9.38
C LYS A 70 -6.19 -2.97 9.98
N LYS A 71 -6.66 -4.17 10.30
CA LYS A 71 -5.88 -5.30 10.82
C LYS A 71 -6.01 -6.46 9.84
N TRP A 72 -4.99 -7.32 9.79
CA TRP A 72 -5.04 -8.56 9.02
C TRP A 72 -5.94 -9.57 9.73
N ASN A 73 -6.64 -10.42 8.97
CA ASN A 73 -7.48 -11.51 9.48
C ASN A 73 -8.53 -11.11 10.53
N THR A 74 -9.18 -9.96 10.36
CA THR A 74 -10.32 -9.58 11.20
C THR A 74 -11.61 -9.63 10.39
N ASN A 75 -12.68 -10.14 11.00
CA ASN A 75 -14.02 -10.16 10.38
C ASN A 75 -14.64 -8.76 10.19
N THR A 76 -13.95 -7.69 10.64
CA THR A 76 -14.38 -6.30 10.46
C THR A 76 -13.77 -5.71 9.19
N TYR A 77 -14.56 -5.66 8.13
CA TYR A 77 -14.17 -5.07 6.85
C TYR A 77 -15.18 -4.02 6.38
N LYS A 78 -14.68 -3.03 5.62
CA LYS A 78 -15.50 -2.07 4.88
C LYS A 78 -15.52 -2.45 3.41
N TYR A 79 -16.70 -2.68 2.86
CA TYR A 79 -16.86 -2.86 1.42
C TYR A 79 -16.48 -1.60 0.63
N CYS A 80 -15.61 -1.79 -0.36
CA CYS A 80 -15.13 -0.78 -1.27
C CYS A 80 -15.68 -1.07 -2.66
N ARG A 81 -16.69 -0.28 -3.08
CA ARG A 81 -17.32 -0.39 -4.41
C ARG A 81 -16.31 -0.41 -5.57
N SER A 82 -16.74 -1.01 -6.67
CA SER A 82 -15.94 -1.19 -7.87
C SER A 82 -15.50 0.14 -8.46
N LYS A 83 -14.17 0.36 -8.55
CA LYS A 83 -13.60 1.53 -9.24
C LYS A 83 -12.15 1.28 -9.61
N LYS A 84 -11.60 2.19 -10.42
CA LYS A 84 -10.16 2.28 -10.65
C LYS A 84 -9.46 2.71 -9.35
N ARG A 85 -8.44 1.95 -8.94
CA ARG A 85 -7.56 2.30 -7.81
C ARG A 85 -6.11 2.24 -8.26
N VAL A 86 -5.29 3.13 -7.68
CA VAL A 86 -3.87 3.22 -7.99
C VAL A 86 -3.10 3.11 -6.68
N PHE A 87 -2.23 2.09 -6.62
CA PHE A 87 -1.36 1.84 -5.48
C PHE A 87 0.08 2.16 -5.89
N LYS A 88 0.72 3.10 -5.19
CA LYS A 88 2.15 3.39 -5.39
C LYS A 88 2.96 2.19 -4.90
N ILE A 89 3.88 1.69 -5.72
CA ILE A 89 4.86 0.65 -5.34
C ILE A 89 6.27 1.21 -5.45
N THR A 90 7.22 0.55 -4.80
CA THR A 90 8.64 0.92 -4.80
C THR A 90 9.49 -0.32 -5.03
N LYS A 91 10.80 -0.16 -5.20
CA LYS A 91 11.75 -1.28 -5.22
C LYS A 91 11.71 -2.14 -3.95
N LYS A 92 11.22 -1.60 -2.82
CA LYS A 92 11.06 -2.32 -1.55
C LYS A 92 9.72 -3.07 -1.42
N THR A 93 8.81 -2.92 -2.39
CA THR A 93 7.53 -3.63 -2.38
C THR A 93 7.78 -5.12 -2.57
N LYS A 94 7.23 -5.93 -1.67
CA LYS A 94 7.39 -7.40 -1.67
C LYS A 94 6.19 -8.08 -2.35
N TYR A 95 6.44 -9.24 -2.94
CA TYR A 95 5.43 -10.08 -3.60
C TYR A 95 5.45 -11.46 -2.95
N TYR A 96 4.27 -12.01 -2.70
CA TYR A 96 4.11 -13.29 -2.03
C TYR A 96 3.09 -14.18 -2.73
N LEU A 97 3.35 -15.48 -2.72
CA LEU A 97 2.36 -16.53 -2.92
C LEU A 97 1.97 -17.03 -1.54
N ILE A 98 0.67 -17.09 -1.23
CA ILE A 98 0.14 -17.66 0.00
C ILE A 98 -0.37 -19.06 -0.36
N ASP A 99 0.13 -20.05 0.35
CA ASP A 99 -0.31 -21.44 0.24
C ASP A 99 -0.48 -22.03 1.64
N GLU A 100 -1.68 -22.53 1.92
CA GLU A 100 -2.22 -23.16 3.14
C GLU A 100 -1.96 -22.50 4.52
N ASP A 101 -0.80 -21.88 4.77
CA ASP A 101 -0.48 -20.94 5.87
C ASP A 101 0.90 -20.25 5.68
N GLU A 102 1.66 -20.61 4.63
CA GLU A 102 3.00 -20.11 4.37
C GLU A 102 3.01 -18.95 3.36
N HIS A 103 3.91 -17.99 3.59
CA HIS A 103 4.09 -16.84 2.70
C HIS A 103 5.41 -16.98 1.95
N TYR A 104 5.36 -17.47 0.72
CA TYR A 104 6.54 -17.59 -0.13
C TYR A 104 6.84 -16.28 -0.84
N ARG A 105 7.99 -15.68 -0.55
CA ARG A 105 8.43 -14.46 -1.24
C ARG A 105 8.86 -14.79 -2.66
N CYS A 106 8.27 -14.13 -3.65
CA CYS A 106 8.53 -14.37 -5.06
C CYS A 106 8.95 -13.11 -5.82
N SER A 107 9.41 -13.29 -7.07
CA SER A 107 9.68 -12.17 -7.97
C SER A 107 8.39 -11.57 -8.53
N LEU A 108 8.42 -10.34 -9.05
CA LEU A 108 7.25 -9.77 -9.75
C LEU A 108 6.89 -10.58 -11.01
N LYS A 109 7.89 -11.15 -11.71
CA LYS A 109 7.66 -11.97 -12.91
C LYS A 109 6.85 -13.22 -12.54
N GLU A 110 7.26 -13.88 -11.48
CA GLU A 110 6.60 -15.06 -10.94
C GLU A 110 5.22 -14.74 -10.35
N PHE A 111 5.09 -13.67 -9.57
CA PHE A 111 3.81 -13.21 -9.05
C PHE A 111 2.77 -13.00 -10.17
N LYS A 112 3.18 -12.38 -11.28
CA LYS A 112 2.30 -12.16 -12.45
C LYS A 112 1.88 -13.46 -13.14
N LYS A 113 2.71 -14.51 -13.10
CA LYS A 113 2.40 -15.82 -13.69
C LYS A 113 1.19 -16.44 -13.00
N TYR A 114 1.14 -16.36 -11.67
CA TYR A 114 0.10 -16.98 -10.86
C TYR A 114 -1.10 -16.07 -10.57
N LEU A 115 -0.99 -14.77 -10.80
CA LEU A 115 -2.03 -13.80 -10.42
C LEU A 115 -3.42 -14.06 -11.01
N LEU A 116 -3.50 -14.66 -12.20
CA LEU A 116 -4.78 -14.97 -12.82
C LEU A 116 -5.49 -16.05 -12.01
N ASN A 117 -6.78 -15.85 -11.76
CA ASN A 117 -7.63 -16.76 -10.98
C ASN A 117 -7.21 -16.94 -9.51
N MET A 118 -6.45 -15.99 -8.94
CA MET A 118 -6.12 -15.97 -7.52
C MET A 118 -6.82 -14.81 -6.81
N ALA A 119 -7.11 -14.96 -5.52
CA ALA A 119 -7.46 -13.84 -4.65
C ALA A 119 -6.26 -12.90 -4.50
N LEU A 120 -6.52 -11.59 -4.44
CA LEU A 120 -5.47 -10.57 -4.32
C LEU A 120 -5.58 -9.83 -2.99
N TYR A 121 -4.45 -9.74 -2.28
CA TYR A 121 -4.31 -8.97 -1.06
C TYR A 121 -3.23 -7.89 -1.25
N ILE A 122 -3.50 -6.68 -0.79
CA ILE A 122 -2.59 -5.53 -0.89
C ILE A 122 -2.46 -4.90 0.48
N LYS A 123 -1.26 -4.99 1.06
CA LYS A 123 -0.90 -4.27 2.29
C LYS A 123 -0.40 -2.89 1.92
N VAL A 124 -1.11 -1.87 2.39
CA VAL A 124 -0.79 -0.47 2.16
C VAL A 124 -0.37 0.19 3.47
N ARG A 125 0.83 0.76 3.51
CA ARG A 125 1.35 1.52 4.64
C ARG A 125 1.66 2.94 4.17
N ASN A 126 1.09 3.94 4.84
CA ASN A 126 1.29 5.35 4.50
C ASN A 126 1.02 5.67 3.01
N GLY A 127 -0.06 5.09 2.45
CA GLY A 127 -0.47 5.30 1.05
C GLY A 127 0.38 4.58 0.00
N LYS A 128 1.35 3.74 0.39
CA LYS A 128 2.19 2.94 -0.51
C LYS A 128 1.90 1.45 -0.30
N ALA A 129 1.77 0.69 -1.38
CA ALA A 129 1.69 -0.76 -1.32
C ALA A 129 3.07 -1.33 -0.97
N VAL A 130 3.18 -1.89 0.24
CA VAL A 130 4.42 -2.46 0.77
C VAL A 130 4.51 -3.96 0.51
N ALA A 131 3.37 -4.64 0.37
CA ALA A 131 3.31 -6.03 -0.04
C ALA A 131 2.06 -6.29 -0.88
N LEU A 132 2.20 -7.16 -1.88
CA LEU A 132 1.10 -7.78 -2.60
C LEU A 132 1.20 -9.30 -2.39
N MET A 133 0.07 -9.93 -2.13
CA MET A 133 -0.02 -11.38 -1.93
C MET A 133 -1.14 -11.94 -2.81
N ILE A 134 -0.94 -13.15 -3.32
CA ILE A 134 -1.99 -13.92 -4.01
C ILE A 134 -2.19 -15.27 -3.34
N SER A 135 -3.43 -15.73 -3.29
CA SER A 135 -3.86 -17.02 -2.73
C SER A 135 -4.78 -17.72 -3.72
N PRO A 136 -4.75 -19.06 -3.81
CA PRO A 136 -5.80 -19.86 -4.43
C PRO A 136 -7.21 -19.47 -3.94
#